data_AF-A0A975B605-F1
#
_entry.id   AF-A0A975B605-F1
#
_cell.length_a   1.000
_cell.length_b   1.000
_cell.length_c   1.000
_cell.angle_alpha   90.00
_cell.angle_beta   90.00
_cell.angle_gamma   90.00
#
_symmetry.space_group_name_H-M   'P 1'
#
loop_
_entity.id
_entity.type
_entity.pdbx_description
1 polymer ?
#
loop_
_entity_poly.entity_id
_entity_poly.type
_entity_poly.pdbx_seq_one_letter_code
_entity_poly.pdbx_strand_id
1 'polypeptide(L)'
;MTQNNLGNALSDQGIRTGGEEGAKLLSQAVEAYRAALTVYTLETLPQYWATTQNNLGTALSDQGIRTGGEEGAKLLSQAVEAYRAALTVYTLETLPQYWATTQNNLGAALSDQGIRTGGKREQNCFLRLLRLTGLL
;
A
#
# COMPACT_ATOMS: atom_id res chain seq x y z
N MET A 1 -11.64 -0.32 -18.30
CA MET A 1 -12.63 0.34 -17.42
C MET A 1 -13.22 -0.61 -16.40
N THR A 2 -13.57 -1.84 -16.80
CA THR A 2 -14.19 -2.84 -15.91
C THR A 2 -13.32 -3.26 -14.73
N GLN A 3 -12.01 -3.51 -14.94
CA GLN A 3 -11.13 -4.01 -13.87
C GLN A 3 -10.83 -2.99 -12.77
N ASN A 4 -10.65 -1.70 -13.11
CA ASN A 4 -10.46 -0.66 -12.09
C ASN A 4 -11.71 -0.44 -11.23
N ASN A 5 -12.90 -0.46 -11.85
CA ASN A 5 -14.16 -0.32 -11.11
C ASN A 5 -14.43 -1.54 -10.24
N LEU A 6 -14.09 -2.74 -10.70
CA LEU A 6 -14.11 -3.95 -9.88
C LEU A 6 -13.15 -3.84 -8.70
N GLY A 7 -11.91 -3.37 -8.93
CA GLY A 7 -10.93 -3.10 -7.88
C GLY A 7 -11.47 -2.15 -6.81
N ASN A 8 -12.10 -1.05 -7.21
CA ASN A 8 -12.71 -0.09 -6.28
C ASN A 8 -13.79 -0.75 -5.41
N ALA A 9 -14.72 -1.48 -6.04
CA ALA A 9 -15.81 -2.14 -5.32
C ALA A 9 -15.30 -3.18 -4.32
N LEU A 10 -14.32 -3.99 -4.72
CA LEU A 10 -13.69 -5.01 -3.87
C LEU A 10 -12.90 -4.38 -2.73
N SER A 11 -12.16 -3.30 -3.00
CA SER A 11 -11.39 -2.56 -2.00
C SER A 11 -12.33 -2.00 -0.93
N ASP A 12 -13.37 -1.29 -1.35
CA ASP A 12 -14.38 -0.72 -0.46
C ASP A 12 -15.06 -1.78 0.41
N GLN A 13 -15.40 -2.93 -0.18
CA GLN A 13 -16.00 -4.04 0.56
C GLN A 13 -15.00 -4.69 1.51
N GLY A 14 -13.75 -4.88 1.08
CA GLY A 14 -12.68 -5.46 1.88
C GLY A 14 -12.31 -4.60 3.08
N ILE A 15 -12.31 -3.27 2.93
CA ILE A 15 -12.10 -2.32 4.02
C ILE A 15 -13.20 -2.45 5.08
N ARG A 16 -14.47 -2.53 4.65
CA ARG A 16 -15.60 -2.67 5.57
C ARG A 16 -15.73 -4.05 6.20
N THR A 17 -15.22 -5.08 5.53
CA THR A 17 -15.31 -6.47 6.00
C THR A 17 -14.07 -6.80 6.81
N GLY A 18 -14.22 -7.21 8.08
CA GLY A 18 -13.09 -7.65 8.90
C GLY A 18 -12.64 -9.09 8.59
N GLY A 19 -11.55 -9.52 9.21
CA GLY A 19 -11.10 -10.91 9.18
C GLY A 19 -10.60 -11.40 7.81
N GLU A 20 -10.63 -12.72 7.64
CA GLU A 20 -10.09 -13.42 6.46
C GLU A 20 -10.82 -13.03 5.17
N GLU A 21 -12.15 -12.87 5.22
CA GLU A 21 -12.94 -12.47 4.05
C GLU A 21 -12.57 -11.06 3.58
N GLY A 22 -12.38 -10.13 4.52
CA GLY A 22 -11.88 -8.80 4.20
C GLY A 22 -10.50 -8.82 3.54
N ALA A 23 -9.60 -9.65 4.06
CA ALA A 23 -8.26 -9.81 3.49
C ALA A 23 -8.32 -10.40 2.07
N LYS A 24 -9.22 -11.36 1.82
CA LYS A 24 -9.43 -11.95 0.49
C LYS A 24 -9.97 -10.93 -0.52
N LEU A 25 -10.94 -10.12 -0.12
CA LEU A 25 -11.48 -9.04 -0.94
C LEU A 25 -10.39 -8.01 -1.31
N LEU A 26 -9.52 -7.66 -0.36
CA LEU A 26 -8.37 -6.78 -0.62
C LEU A 26 -7.37 -7.42 -1.61
N SER A 27 -7.07 -8.71 -1.49
CA SER A 27 -6.24 -9.43 -2.47
C SER A 27 -6.83 -9.38 -3.88
N GLN A 28 -8.14 -9.59 -4.00
CA GLN A 28 -8.82 -9.53 -5.30
C GLN A 28 -8.81 -8.10 -5.87
N ALA A 29 -8.96 -7.08 -5.02
CA ALA A 29 -8.83 -5.69 -5.44
C ALA A 29 -7.42 -5.39 -6.00
N VAL A 30 -6.37 -5.85 -5.32
CA VAL A 30 -4.97 -5.71 -5.77
C VAL A 30 -4.76 -6.37 -7.13
N GLU A 31 -5.28 -7.58 -7.33
CA GLU A 31 -5.21 -8.26 -8.64
C GLU A 31 -5.94 -7.48 -9.74
N ALA A 32 -7.14 -6.97 -9.45
CA ALA A 32 -7.92 -6.19 -10.39
C ALA A 32 -7.23 -4.87 -10.79
N TYR A 33 -6.61 -4.16 -9.83
CA TYR A 33 -5.84 -2.97 -10.13
C TYR A 33 -4.58 -3.27 -10.95
N ARG A 34 -3.84 -4.34 -10.61
CA ARG A 34 -2.68 -4.78 -11.41
C ARG A 34 -3.08 -5.13 -12.84
N ALA A 35 -4.21 -5.81 -13.03
CA ALA A 35 -4.76 -6.07 -14.35
C ALA A 35 -5.12 -4.78 -15.09
N ALA A 36 -5.76 -3.82 -14.41
CA ALA A 36 -6.08 -2.52 -15.01
C ALA A 36 -4.83 -1.73 -15.44
N LEU A 37 -3.72 -1.82 -14.70
CA LEU A 37 -2.43 -1.19 -15.03
C LEU A 37 -1.73 -1.79 -16.25
N THR A 38 -2.18 -2.95 -16.77
CA THR A 38 -1.71 -3.47 -18.06
C THR A 38 -2.37 -2.78 -19.26
N VAL A 39 -3.52 -2.13 -19.03
CA VAL A 39 -4.30 -1.42 -20.06
C VAL A 39 -4.14 0.08 -19.93
N TYR A 40 -4.22 0.59 -18.70
CA TYR A 40 -3.93 1.98 -18.38
C TYR A 40 -2.44 2.09 -18.17
N THR A 41 -1.73 2.71 -19.11
CA THR A 41 -0.29 2.96 -18.99
C THR A 41 -0.02 4.45 -18.81
N LEU A 42 1.18 4.77 -18.35
CA LEU A 42 1.61 6.16 -18.16
C LEU A 42 1.58 6.95 -19.47
N GLU A 43 1.89 6.30 -20.59
CA GLU A 43 1.99 6.92 -21.92
C GLU A 43 0.63 7.16 -22.56
N THR A 44 -0.31 6.24 -22.34
CA THR A 44 -1.60 6.24 -23.05
C THR A 44 -2.69 6.95 -22.27
N LEU A 45 -2.76 6.72 -20.96
CA LEU A 45 -3.84 7.18 -20.09
C LEU A 45 -3.29 7.59 -18.71
N PRO A 46 -2.41 8.61 -18.63
CA PRO A 46 -1.63 8.94 -17.44
C PRO A 46 -2.48 9.19 -16.19
N GLN A 47 -3.60 9.91 -16.31
CA GLN A 47 -4.47 10.19 -15.15
C GLN A 47 -5.19 8.93 -14.63
N TYR A 48 -5.65 8.06 -15.53
CA TYR A 48 -6.26 6.79 -15.13
C TYR A 48 -5.22 5.82 -14.55
N TRP A 49 -4.02 5.78 -15.13
CA TRP A 49 -2.91 5.04 -14.57
C TRP A 49 -2.59 5.52 -13.15
N ALA A 50 -2.47 6.85 -12.93
CA ALA A 50 -2.20 7.43 -11.62
C ALA A 50 -3.32 7.17 -10.61
N THR A 51 -4.59 7.23 -11.04
CA THR A 51 -5.74 6.87 -10.20
C THR A 51 -5.64 5.41 -9.76
N THR A 52 -5.35 4.52 -10.71
CA THR A 52 -5.24 3.09 -10.47
C THR A 52 -4.06 2.78 -9.53
N GLN A 53 -2.92 3.45 -9.71
CA GLN A 53 -1.76 3.34 -8.81
C GLN A 53 -2.09 3.80 -7.39
N ASN A 54 -2.78 4.94 -7.24
CA ASN A 54 -3.20 5.42 -5.92
C ASN A 54 -4.13 4.40 -5.23
N ASN A 55 -5.10 3.85 -5.95
CA ASN A 55 -6.06 2.90 -5.39
C ASN A 55 -5.40 1.54 -5.06
N LEU A 56 -4.46 1.09 -5.89
CA LEU A 56 -3.61 -0.05 -5.59
C LEU A 56 -2.82 0.18 -4.30
N GLY A 57 -2.24 1.38 -4.13
CA GLY A 57 -1.55 1.76 -2.89
C GLY A 57 -2.44 1.67 -1.66
N THR A 58 -3.69 2.11 -1.75
CA THR A 58 -4.65 2.03 -0.64
C THR A 58 -4.99 0.59 -0.26
N ALA A 59 -5.33 -0.25 -1.24
CA ALA A 59 -5.63 -1.65 -0.99
C ALA A 59 -4.43 -2.41 -0.38
N LEU A 60 -3.21 -2.16 -0.89
CA LEU A 60 -1.98 -2.75 -0.34
C LEU A 60 -1.67 -2.27 1.07
N SER A 61 -1.91 -0.98 1.36
CA SER A 61 -1.71 -0.41 2.69
C SER A 61 -2.62 -1.08 3.71
N ASP A 62 -3.92 -1.17 3.41
CA ASP A 62 -4.90 -1.81 4.30
C ASP A 62 -4.63 -3.30 4.48
N GLN A 63 -4.25 -4.00 3.41
CA GLN A 63 -3.85 -5.39 3.49
C GLN A 63 -2.60 -5.56 4.35
N GLY A 64 -1.60 -4.69 4.17
CA GLY A 64 -0.36 -4.72 4.94
C GLY A 64 -0.58 -4.46 6.43
N ILE A 65 -1.51 -3.56 6.76
CA ILE A 65 -1.90 -3.27 8.15
C ILE A 65 -2.49 -4.52 8.81
N ARG A 66 -3.42 -5.20 8.12
CA ARG A 66 -4.12 -6.39 8.63
C ARG A 66 -3.21 -7.62 8.75
N THR A 67 -2.31 -7.81 7.79
CA THR A 67 -1.39 -8.95 7.78
C THR A 67 -0.33 -8.84 8.89
N GLY A 68 0.19 -7.63 9.13
CA GLY A 68 1.25 -7.41 10.11
C GLY A 68 2.55 -8.16 9.81
N GLY A 69 3.48 -8.14 10.75
CA GLY A 69 4.76 -8.85 10.62
C GLY A 69 5.60 -8.42 9.41
N GLU A 70 6.41 -9.34 8.89
CA GLU A 70 7.25 -9.08 7.72
C GLU A 70 6.44 -8.94 6.43
N GLU A 71 5.43 -9.78 6.25
CA GLU A 71 4.63 -9.77 5.03
C GLU A 71 3.82 -8.47 4.92
N GLY A 72 3.25 -8.01 6.04
CA GLY A 72 2.61 -6.71 6.10
C GLY A 72 3.56 -5.56 5.77
N ALA A 73 4.82 -5.62 6.22
CA ALA A 73 5.83 -4.63 5.87
C ALA A 73 6.17 -4.65 4.37
N LYS A 74 6.21 -5.82 3.72
CA LYS A 74 6.41 -5.95 2.26
C LYS A 74 5.24 -5.34 1.48
N LEU A 75 4.01 -5.59 1.91
CA LEU A 75 2.82 -4.99 1.32
C LEU A 75 2.83 -3.46 1.45
N LEU A 76 3.20 -2.93 2.61
CA LEU A 76 3.37 -1.48 2.81
C LEU A 76 4.46 -0.88 1.93
N SER A 77 5.57 -1.60 1.68
CA SER A 77 6.58 -1.15 0.71
C SER A 77 6.01 -1.01 -0.70
N GLN A 78 5.20 -1.98 -1.14
CA GLN A 78 4.55 -1.93 -2.45
C GLN A 78 3.52 -0.79 -2.52
N ALA A 79 2.80 -0.52 -1.42
CA ALA A 79 1.89 0.62 -1.34
C ALA A 79 2.63 1.96 -1.53
N VAL A 80 3.78 2.12 -0.88
CA VAL A 80 4.65 3.30 -1.01
C VAL A 80 5.12 3.49 -2.46
N GLU A 81 5.51 2.41 -3.14
CA GLU A 81 5.89 2.46 -4.55
C GLU A 81 4.73 2.90 -5.45
N ALA A 82 3.53 2.35 -5.23
CA ALA A 82 2.34 2.71 -6.00
C ALA A 82 1.94 4.19 -5.80
N TYR A 83 1.98 4.70 -4.56
CA TYR A 83 1.70 6.12 -4.31
C TYR A 83 2.75 7.03 -4.96
N ARG A 84 4.04 6.68 -4.88
CA ARG A 84 5.10 7.43 -5.56
C ARG A 84 4.92 7.43 -7.07
N ALA A 85 4.47 6.31 -7.64
CA ALA A 85 4.15 6.20 -9.05
C ALA A 85 2.99 7.16 -9.41
N ALA A 86 1.89 7.19 -8.65
CA ALA A 86 0.80 8.13 -8.89
C ALA A 86 1.25 9.61 -8.82
N LEU A 87 2.18 9.94 -7.91
CA LEU A 87 2.74 11.28 -7.74
C LEU A 87 3.66 11.75 -8.88
N THR A 88 3.99 10.90 -9.86
CA THR A 88 4.67 11.36 -11.08
C THR A 88 3.73 12.07 -12.04
N VAL A 89 2.41 11.82 -11.91
CA VAL A 89 1.35 12.44 -12.71
C VAL A 89 0.59 13.47 -11.89
N TYR A 90 0.28 13.14 -10.63
CA TYR A 90 -0.35 14.07 -9.72
C TYR A 90 0.68 15.03 -9.18
N THR A 91 0.63 16.28 -9.63
CA THR A 91 1.51 17.35 -9.14
C THR A 91 0.70 18.45 -8.45
N LEU A 92 1.38 19.26 -7.64
CA LEU A 92 0.75 20.39 -6.96
C LEU A 92 0.18 21.41 -7.95
N GLU A 93 0.81 21.57 -9.10
CA GLU A 93 0.46 22.57 -10.13
C GLU A 93 -0.73 22.14 -10.98
N THR A 94 -0.88 20.83 -11.24
CA THR A 94 -1.84 20.32 -12.21
C THR A 94 -3.06 19.69 -11.54
N LEU A 95 -2.86 18.95 -10.45
CA LEU A 95 -3.86 18.13 -9.79
C LEU A 95 -3.70 18.20 -8.26
N PRO A 96 -3.79 19.40 -7.65
CA PRO A 96 -3.43 19.64 -6.24
C PRO A 96 -4.22 18.79 -5.24
N GLN A 97 -5.50 18.52 -5.50
CA GLN A 97 -6.35 17.73 -4.61
C GLN A 97 -5.93 16.24 -4.60
N TYR A 98 -5.66 15.68 -5.78
CA TYR A 98 -5.18 14.31 -5.91
C TYR A 98 -3.77 14.18 -5.33
N TRP A 99 -2.88 15.15 -5.62
CA TRP A 99 -1.55 15.20 -5.04
C TRP A 99 -1.59 15.19 -3.50
N ALA A 100 -2.39 16.07 -2.89
CA ALA A 100 -2.49 16.16 -1.42
C ALA A 100 -3.02 14.87 -0.80
N THR A 101 -4.04 14.27 -1.42
CA THR A 101 -4.61 12.99 -0.97
C THR A 101 -3.57 11.87 -1.06
N THR A 102 -2.87 11.75 -2.19
CA THR A 102 -1.84 10.72 -2.37
C THR A 102 -0.65 10.93 -1.44
N GLN A 103 -0.24 12.17 -1.16
CA GLN A 103 0.81 12.47 -0.18
C GLN A 103 0.41 12.07 1.24
N ASN A 104 -0.83 12.34 1.65
CA ASN A 104 -1.35 11.91 2.96
C ASN A 104 -1.33 10.38 3.08
N ASN A 105 -1.77 9.68 2.04
CA ASN A 105 -1.77 8.23 1.99
C ASN A 105 -0.33 7.65 2.03
N LEU A 106 0.60 8.27 1.30
CA LEU A 106 2.02 7.92 1.33
C LEU A 106 2.61 8.11 2.74
N GLY A 107 2.30 9.21 3.40
CA GLY A 107 2.74 9.49 4.77
C GLY A 107 2.23 8.45 5.77
N ALA A 108 0.95 8.07 5.67
CA ALA A 108 0.36 7.02 6.49
C ALA A 108 1.06 5.67 6.29
N ALA A 109 1.24 5.24 5.04
CA ALA A 109 1.90 3.97 4.71
C ALA A 109 3.37 3.93 5.21
N LEU A 110 4.10 5.04 5.08
CA LEU A 110 5.47 5.16 5.61
C LEU A 110 5.51 5.09 7.14
N SER A 111 4.56 5.73 7.82
CA SER A 111 4.43 5.65 9.29
C SER A 111 4.20 4.21 9.73
N ASP A 112 3.25 3.52 9.09
CA ASP A 112 2.93 2.13 9.36
C ASP A 112 4.10 1.17 9.09
N GLN A 113 4.83 1.40 8.00
CA GLN A 113 6.05 0.66 7.68
C GLN A 113 7.14 0.91 8.74
N GLY A 114 7.29 2.14 9.19
CA GLY A 114 8.22 2.55 10.23
C GLY A 114 7.94 1.84 11.56
N ILE A 115 6.69 1.79 12.01
CA ILE A 115 6.28 1.07 13.23
C ILE A 115 6.69 -0.41 13.15
N ARG A 116 6.43 -1.06 12.01
CA ARG A 116 6.69 -2.50 11.81
C ARG A 116 8.17 -2.84 11.66
N THR A 117 8.97 -1.92 11.13
CA THR A 117 10.43 -2.13 10.98
C THR A 117 11.22 -1.64 12.19
N GLY A 118 10.72 -0.65 12.93
CA GLY A 118 11.28 -0.13 14.17
C GLY A 118 11.27 -1.18 15.29
N GLY A 119 10.13 -1.83 15.53
CA GLY A 119 10.03 -2.91 16.53
C GLY A 119 10.99 -4.07 16.25
N LYS A 120 11.26 -4.38 14.97
CA LYS A 120 12.27 -5.39 14.59
C LYS A 120 13.69 -4.96 14.96
N ARG A 121 14.04 -3.68 14.78
CA ARG A 121 15.37 -3.16 15.15
C ARG A 121 15.60 -3.23 16.66
N GLU A 122 14.58 -2.91 17.45
CA GLU A 122 14.62 -3.00 18.92
C GLU A 122 14.77 -4.44 19.40
N GLN A 123 13.99 -5.38 18.85
CA GLN A 123 14.12 -6.81 19.15
C GLN A 123 15.49 -7.38 18.78
N ASN A 124 16.01 -7.00 17.61
CA ASN A 124 17.35 -7.43 17.17
C ASN A 124 18.46 -6.85 18.07
N CYS A 125 18.31 -5.61 18.53
CA CYS A 125 19.25 -4.99 19.47
C CYS A 125 19.24 -5.74 20.82
N PHE A 126 18.04 -6.05 21.33
CA PHE A 126 17.85 -6.79 22.57
C PHE A 126 18.44 -8.21 22.51
N LEU A 127 18.14 -8.98 21.45
CA LEU A 127 18.72 -10.31 21.24
C LEU A 127 20.25 -10.28 21.13
N ARG A 128 20.81 -9.24 20.48
CA ARG A 128 22.25 -9.04 20.39
C ARG A 128 22.87 -8.74 21.76
N LEU A 129 22.22 -7.91 22.58
CA LEU A 129 22.62 -7.63 23.96
C LEU A 129 22.60 -8.88 24.83
N LEU A 130 21.57 -9.72 24.73
CA LEU A 130 21.49 -10.97 25.49
C LEU A 130 22.60 -11.95 25.11
N ARG A 131 22.94 -12.08 23.83
CA ARG A 131 24.09 -12.89 23.37
C ARG A 131 25.43 -12.34 23.86
N LEU A 132 25.59 -11.01 23.86
CA LEU A 132 26.82 -10.36 24.36
C LEU A 132 27.00 -10.51 25.88
N THR A 133 25.90 -10.67 26.62
CA THR A 133 25.89 -10.80 28.07
C THR A 133 25.80 -12.26 28.55
N GLY A 134 25.74 -13.23 27.62
CA GLY A 134 25.72 -14.67 27.95
C GLY A 134 24.42 -15.18 28.56
N LEU A 135 23.31 -14.43 28.39
CA LEU A 135 21.97 -14.81 28.86
C LEU A 135 21.21 -15.73 27.88
N LEU A 136 21.85 -16.10 26.78
CA LEU A 136 21.40 -16.98 25.69
C LEU A 136 22.64 -17.68 25.11
#